data_AF-A0A2V5WBA1-F1
#
_entry.id   AF-A0A2V5WBA1-F1
#
_cell.length_a   1.000
_cell.length_b   1.000
_cell.length_c   1.000
_cell.angle_alpha   90.00
_cell.angle_beta   90.00
_cell.angle_gamma   90.00
#
_symmetry.space_group_name_H-M   'P 1'
#
loop_
_entity.id
_entity.type
_entity.pdbx_description
1 polymer ?
#
loop_
_entity_poly.entity_id
_entity_poly.type
_entity_poly.pdbx_seq_one_letter_code
_entity_poly.pdbx_strand_id
1 'polypeptide(L)'
;MPSTHSWLSRLARWAAELLLVFLGAYAAFWLTNHQEHRQEALRRHQILGALEEQTSNDLVSAKAEHERIGKIAAEFRRALAAGEMPLPKPFSFNTDYSATDVATLLQSGGYQLLDIKTLVALHRLESVLRGGISMMSHAERLSDALIAPNLDQDITFFYDPATKQLRNRFSRYVLALDSFDGFYDNYIQALTNLLAQIRAERQKQ
;
A
#
# COMPACT_ATOMS: atom_id res chain seq x y z
N MET A 1 -82.78 -2.39 15.63
CA MET A 1 -81.83 -2.22 14.52
C MET A 1 -81.22 -0.81 14.58
N PRO A 2 -79.96 -0.64 15.04
CA PRO A 2 -79.24 0.62 14.95
C PRO A 2 -78.09 0.58 13.91
N SER A 3 -78.12 1.58 13.02
CA SER A 3 -77.08 2.18 12.17
C SER A 3 -75.66 1.56 12.10
N THR A 4 -75.30 1.05 10.92
CA THR A 4 -73.95 0.58 10.53
C THR A 4 -73.00 1.70 10.02
N HIS A 5 -73.41 2.97 10.12
CA HIS A 5 -72.69 4.08 9.45
C HIS A 5 -71.50 4.69 10.23
N SER A 6 -71.29 4.33 11.50
CA SER A 6 -70.23 4.93 12.35
C SER A 6 -68.92 4.14 12.40
N TRP A 7 -68.91 2.86 11.96
CA TRP A 7 -67.73 1.99 12.04
C TRP A 7 -66.87 2.07 10.78
N LEU A 8 -67.50 2.18 9.60
CA LEU A 8 -66.84 2.41 8.31
C LEU A 8 -66.09 3.75 8.25
N SER A 9 -66.66 4.82 8.82
CA SER A 9 -66.00 6.13 8.88
C SER A 9 -64.81 6.16 9.83
N ARG A 10 -64.89 5.40 10.94
CA ARG A 10 -63.75 5.20 11.85
C ARG A 10 -62.66 4.39 11.16
N LEU A 11 -62.99 3.28 10.50
CA LEU A 11 -62.01 2.48 9.75
C LEU A 11 -61.33 3.27 8.62
N ALA A 12 -62.08 4.07 7.86
CA ALA A 12 -61.52 4.93 6.82
C ALA A 12 -60.57 5.99 7.40
N ARG A 13 -60.91 6.56 8.57
CA ARG A 13 -60.03 7.51 9.27
C ARG A 13 -58.75 6.85 9.77
N TRP A 14 -58.84 5.66 10.38
CA TRP A 14 -57.69 4.87 10.81
C TRP A 14 -56.79 4.46 9.64
N ALA A 15 -57.38 4.06 8.50
CA ALA A 15 -56.64 3.72 7.29
C ALA A 15 -55.94 4.96 6.69
N ALA A 16 -56.60 6.13 6.69
CA ALA A 16 -56.01 7.38 6.23
C ALA A 16 -54.85 7.84 7.14
N GLU A 17 -55.02 7.73 8.47
CA GLU A 17 -53.98 8.02 9.46
C GLU A 17 -52.77 7.09 9.28
N LEU A 18 -52.99 5.79 9.07
CA LEU A 18 -51.92 4.81 8.79
C LEU A 18 -51.18 5.12 7.48
N LEU A 19 -51.89 5.41 6.40
CA LEU A 19 -51.28 5.77 5.13
C LEU A 19 -50.43 7.04 5.23
N LEU A 20 -50.91 8.04 5.98
CA LEU A 20 -50.21 9.31 6.14
C LEU A 20 -48.91 9.15 6.97
N VAL A 21 -48.94 8.32 8.01
CA VAL A 21 -47.74 7.94 8.77
C VAL A 21 -46.77 7.15 7.90
N PHE A 22 -47.26 6.22 7.07
CA PHE A 22 -46.41 5.43 6.17
C PHE A 22 -45.76 6.28 5.09
N LEU A 23 -46.50 7.24 4.50
CA LEU A 23 -45.95 8.19 3.53
C LEU A 23 -44.91 9.10 4.17
N GLY A 24 -45.12 9.55 5.41
CA GLY A 24 -44.15 10.35 6.15
C GLY A 24 -42.86 9.58 6.45
N ALA A 25 -42.97 8.32 6.90
CA ALA A 25 -41.81 7.46 7.15
C ALA A 25 -41.06 7.10 5.86
N TYR A 26 -41.77 6.83 4.76
CA TYR A 26 -41.16 6.55 3.46
C TYR A 26 -40.48 7.78 2.87
N ALA A 27 -41.08 8.97 2.97
CA ALA A 27 -40.47 10.22 2.52
C ALA A 27 -39.24 10.60 3.35
N ALA A 28 -39.29 10.41 4.68
CA ALA A 28 -38.13 10.60 5.56
C ALA A 28 -37.01 9.62 5.19
N PHE A 29 -37.32 8.33 5.05
CA PHE A 29 -36.36 7.30 4.64
C PHE A 29 -35.76 7.59 3.24
N TRP A 30 -36.58 8.02 2.28
CA TRP A 30 -36.11 8.39 0.94
C TRP A 30 -35.19 9.62 0.95
N LEU A 31 -35.50 10.64 1.75
CA LEU A 31 -34.67 11.83 1.91
C LEU A 31 -33.34 11.50 2.58
N THR A 32 -33.35 10.66 3.61
CA THR A 32 -32.13 10.19 4.30
C THR A 32 -31.27 9.33 3.36
N ASN A 33 -31.87 8.40 2.62
CA ASN A 33 -31.16 7.55 1.66
C ASN A 33 -30.48 8.37 0.53
N HIS A 34 -31.14 9.42 0.04
CA HIS A 34 -30.54 10.31 -0.96
C HIS A 34 -29.38 11.16 -0.41
N GLN A 35 -29.44 11.57 0.85
CA GLN A 35 -28.37 12.33 1.52
C GLN A 35 -27.18 11.44 1.84
N GLU A 36 -27.42 10.21 2.30
CA GLU A 36 -26.39 9.21 2.58
C GLU A 36 -25.59 8.85 1.32
N HIS A 37 -26.26 8.59 0.18
CA HIS A 37 -25.56 8.29 -1.08
C HIS A 37 -24.68 9.46 -1.57
N ARG A 38 -25.09 10.72 -1.35
CA ARG A 38 -24.25 11.88 -1.70
C ARG A 38 -23.02 11.98 -0.80
N GLN A 39 -23.17 11.75 0.51
CA GLN A 39 -22.06 11.77 1.45
C GLN A 39 -21.08 10.60 1.22
N GLU A 40 -21.59 9.44 0.84
CA GLU A 40 -20.80 8.27 0.48
C GLU A 40 -20.00 8.51 -0.81
N ALA A 41 -20.64 9.08 -1.85
CA ALA A 41 -19.96 9.45 -3.08
C ALA A 41 -18.85 10.50 -2.85
N LEU A 42 -19.11 11.51 -2.01
CA LEU A 42 -18.11 12.51 -1.63
C LEU A 42 -16.94 11.89 -0.87
N ARG A 43 -17.20 11.04 0.13
CA ARG A 43 -16.15 10.33 0.88
C ARG A 43 -15.32 9.44 -0.02
N ARG A 44 -15.97 8.69 -0.92
CA ARG A 44 -15.29 7.84 -1.91
C ARG A 44 -14.39 8.67 -2.82
N HIS A 45 -14.86 9.81 -3.32
CA HIS A 45 -14.06 10.70 -4.16
C HIS A 45 -12.81 11.23 -3.44
N GLN A 46 -12.96 11.62 -2.17
CA GLN A 46 -11.85 12.08 -1.32
C GLN A 46 -10.83 10.96 -1.08
N ILE A 47 -11.27 9.75 -0.74
CA ILE A 47 -10.40 8.60 -0.52
C ILE A 47 -9.63 8.24 -1.79
N LEU A 48 -10.32 8.13 -2.94
CA LEU A 48 -9.67 7.85 -4.22
C LEU A 48 -8.68 8.95 -4.60
N GLY A 49 -8.95 10.22 -4.24
CA GLY A 49 -8.05 11.35 -4.48
C GLY A 49 -6.77 11.25 -3.65
N ALA A 50 -6.92 11.03 -2.35
CA ALA A 50 -5.80 10.84 -1.43
C ALA A 50 -4.94 9.62 -1.82
N LEU A 51 -5.58 8.49 -2.16
CA LEU A 51 -4.89 7.29 -2.62
C LEU A 51 -4.17 7.52 -3.96
N GLU A 52 -4.75 8.26 -4.89
CA GLU A 52 -4.10 8.61 -6.16
C GLU A 52 -2.84 9.45 -5.92
N GLU A 53 -2.95 10.51 -5.12
CA GLU A 53 -1.84 11.41 -4.78
C GLU A 53 -0.71 10.65 -4.07
N GLN A 54 -1.04 9.89 -3.02
CA GLN A 54 -0.08 9.09 -2.26
C GLN A 54 0.60 8.05 -3.16
N THR A 55 -0.16 7.25 -3.92
CA THR A 55 0.40 6.22 -4.81
C THR A 55 1.29 6.83 -5.89
N SER A 56 0.94 8.01 -6.40
CA SER A 56 1.75 8.74 -7.39
C SER A 56 3.07 9.22 -6.79
N ASN A 57 3.04 9.79 -5.58
CA ASN A 57 4.24 10.23 -4.87
C ASN A 57 5.15 9.05 -4.52
N ASP A 58 4.57 7.96 -4.02
CA ASP A 58 5.28 6.72 -3.72
C ASP A 58 5.94 6.13 -4.98
N LEU A 59 5.27 6.21 -6.14
CA LEU A 59 5.82 5.73 -7.41
C LEU A 59 7.01 6.57 -7.90
N VAL A 60 6.95 7.89 -7.73
CA VAL A 60 8.07 8.78 -8.05
C VAL A 60 9.26 8.48 -7.13
N SER A 61 9.02 8.41 -5.82
CA SER A 61 10.04 8.09 -4.82
C SER A 61 10.66 6.71 -5.06
N ALA A 62 9.84 5.69 -5.33
CA ALA A 62 10.30 4.33 -5.60
C ALA A 62 11.20 4.25 -6.84
N LYS A 63 10.88 4.99 -7.91
CA LYS A 63 11.72 5.04 -9.12
C LYS A 63 13.05 5.72 -8.86
N ALA A 64 13.05 6.85 -8.16
CA ALA A 64 14.28 7.55 -7.81
C ALA A 64 15.19 6.69 -6.93
N GLU A 65 14.61 6.01 -5.95
CA GLU A 65 15.34 5.14 -5.04
C GLU A 65 15.86 3.87 -5.74
N HIS A 66 15.06 3.28 -6.64
CA HIS A 66 15.51 2.17 -7.49
C HIS A 66 16.73 2.57 -8.34
N GLU A 67 16.69 3.74 -8.98
CA GLU A 67 17.83 4.21 -9.77
C GLU A 67 19.08 4.44 -8.89
N ARG A 68 18.90 4.99 -7.69
CA ARG A 68 19.99 5.21 -6.73
C ARG A 68 20.62 3.89 -6.29
N ILE A 69 19.82 2.91 -5.91
CA ILE A 69 20.30 1.58 -5.47
C ILE A 69 20.96 0.84 -6.64
N GLY A 70 20.34 0.88 -7.82
CA GLY A 70 20.88 0.26 -9.03
C GLY A 70 22.26 0.81 -9.39
N LYS A 71 22.46 2.13 -9.28
CA LYS A 71 23.79 2.77 -9.46
C LYS A 71 24.80 2.26 -8.44
N ILE A 72 24.45 2.23 -7.16
CA ILE A 72 25.34 1.74 -6.09
C ILE A 72 25.74 0.27 -6.33
N ALA A 73 24.77 -0.58 -6.65
CA ALA A 73 25.00 -1.99 -6.92
C ALA A 73 25.86 -2.17 -8.19
N ALA A 74 25.59 -1.43 -9.25
CA ALA A 74 26.37 -1.47 -10.49
C ALA A 74 27.82 -1.00 -10.27
N GLU A 75 28.03 0.10 -9.54
CA GLU A 75 29.36 0.61 -9.20
C GLU A 75 30.15 -0.40 -8.37
N PHE A 76 29.52 -1.00 -7.35
CA PHE A 76 30.13 -2.03 -6.52
C PHE A 76 30.52 -3.26 -7.37
N ARG A 77 29.61 -3.75 -8.21
CA ARG A 77 29.86 -4.89 -9.11
C ARG A 77 30.99 -4.60 -10.10
N ARG A 78 31.02 -3.39 -10.66
CA ARG A 78 32.09 -2.95 -11.58
C ARG A 78 33.44 -2.93 -10.90
N ALA A 79 33.54 -2.31 -9.73
CA ALA A 79 34.79 -2.24 -8.96
C ALA A 79 35.26 -3.63 -8.50
N LEU A 80 34.33 -4.49 -8.10
CA LEU A 80 34.62 -5.89 -7.77
C LEU A 80 35.17 -6.66 -8.97
N ALA A 81 34.54 -6.53 -10.14
CA ALA A 81 34.98 -7.18 -11.38
C ALA A 81 36.34 -6.66 -11.87
N ALA A 82 36.66 -5.39 -11.61
CA ALA A 82 37.97 -4.79 -11.89
C ALA A 82 39.06 -5.19 -10.87
N GLY A 83 38.70 -5.91 -9.79
CA GLY A 83 39.62 -6.26 -8.71
C GLY A 83 40.05 -5.07 -7.84
N GLU A 84 39.24 -4.00 -7.80
CA GLU A 84 39.49 -2.79 -7.01
C GLU A 84 39.19 -2.99 -5.52
N MET A 85 38.51 -4.08 -5.14
CA MET A 85 38.13 -4.43 -3.77
C MET A 85 37.36 -3.29 -3.05
N PRO A 86 36.19 -2.88 -3.56
CA PRO A 86 35.42 -1.76 -2.99
C PRO A 86 34.99 -2.05 -1.54
N LEU A 87 35.08 -1.08 -0.64
CA LEU A 87 34.63 -1.27 0.74
C LEU A 87 33.11 -1.54 0.77
N PRO A 88 32.63 -2.67 1.37
CA PRO A 88 31.20 -2.90 1.54
C PRO A 88 30.58 -1.80 2.41
N LYS A 89 29.43 -1.27 1.98
CA LYS A 89 28.72 -0.22 2.72
C LYS A 89 27.64 -0.85 3.58
N PRO A 90 27.50 -0.46 4.85
CA PRO A 90 26.38 -0.90 5.66
C PRO A 90 25.04 -0.59 5.00
N PHE A 91 24.07 -1.49 5.16
CA PHE A 91 22.69 -1.21 4.79
C PHE A 91 22.00 -0.48 5.93
N SER A 92 21.31 0.62 5.59
CA SER A 92 20.40 1.30 6.50
C SER A 92 19.11 1.64 5.77
N PHE A 93 17.99 1.16 6.30
CA PHE A 93 16.66 1.44 5.81
C PHE A 93 15.86 2.13 6.91
N ASN A 94 15.44 3.36 6.65
CA ASN A 94 14.42 4.01 7.46
C ASN A 94 13.10 3.90 6.70
N THR A 95 12.15 3.15 7.27
CA THR A 95 10.78 3.13 6.76
C THR A 95 9.84 3.54 7.86
N ASP A 96 9.02 4.55 7.58
CA ASP A 96 7.92 4.97 8.44
C ASP A 96 6.64 4.17 8.11
N TYR A 97 6.73 3.17 7.22
CA TYR A 97 5.60 2.34 6.82
C TYR A 97 5.13 1.46 7.97
N SER A 98 3.84 1.54 8.28
CA SER A 98 3.17 0.57 9.16
C SER A 98 2.09 -0.19 8.40
N ALA A 99 2.14 -1.53 8.49
CA ALA A 99 1.08 -2.40 7.99
C ALA A 99 -0.29 -2.13 8.66
N THR A 100 -0.30 -1.49 9.84
CA THR A 100 -1.52 -1.11 10.54
C THR A 100 -2.29 0.01 9.84
N ASP A 101 -1.64 0.85 9.05
CA ASP A 101 -2.27 2.04 8.48
C ASP A 101 -3.23 1.65 7.34
N VAL A 102 -2.80 0.72 6.48
CA VAL A 102 -3.64 0.13 5.44
C VAL A 102 -4.78 -0.67 6.06
N ALA A 103 -4.51 -1.45 7.12
CA ALA A 103 -5.55 -2.19 7.82
C ALA A 103 -6.59 -1.26 8.45
N THR A 104 -6.16 -0.13 9.03
CA THR A 104 -7.05 0.89 9.60
C THR A 104 -7.89 1.58 8.54
N LEU A 105 -7.31 1.86 7.36
CA LEU A 105 -8.04 2.40 6.22
C LEU A 105 -9.10 1.41 5.71
N LEU A 106 -8.77 0.12 5.62
CA LEU A 106 -9.72 -0.91 5.19
C LEU A 106 -10.84 -1.14 6.21
N GLN A 107 -10.51 -1.13 7.51
CA GLN A 107 -11.45 -1.36 8.62
C GLN A 107 -12.39 -0.16 8.87
N SER A 108 -11.97 1.06 8.56
CA SER A 108 -12.80 2.27 8.71
C SER A 108 -13.89 2.43 7.63
N GLY A 109 -14.06 1.43 6.76
CA GLY A 109 -15.08 1.39 5.70
C GLY A 109 -14.51 1.40 4.28
N GLY A 110 -13.18 1.40 4.12
CA GLY A 110 -12.52 1.37 2.79
C GLY A 110 -12.94 0.19 1.91
N TYR A 111 -13.32 -0.95 2.50
CA TYR A 111 -13.82 -2.12 1.75
C TYR A 111 -15.14 -1.85 1.00
N GLN A 112 -16.02 -1.03 1.55
CA GLN A 112 -17.31 -0.71 0.92
C GLN A 112 -17.19 0.39 -0.14
N LEU A 113 -16.12 1.20 -0.05
CA LEU A 113 -15.93 2.40 -0.86
C LEU A 113 -15.06 2.18 -2.10
N LEU A 114 -14.27 1.10 -2.16
CA LEU A 114 -13.37 0.81 -3.28
C LEU A 114 -13.88 -0.33 -4.16
N ASP A 115 -13.58 -0.28 -5.45
CA ASP A 115 -13.87 -1.40 -6.36
C ASP A 115 -13.01 -2.62 -5.99
N ILE A 116 -13.55 -3.83 -6.25
CA ILE A 116 -12.86 -5.09 -5.97
C ILE A 116 -11.48 -5.12 -6.63
N LYS A 117 -11.34 -4.59 -7.85
CA LYS A 117 -10.05 -4.56 -8.55
C LYS A 117 -9.04 -3.65 -7.85
N THR A 118 -9.48 -2.53 -7.31
CA THR A 118 -8.66 -1.60 -6.53
C THR A 118 -8.23 -2.24 -5.21
N LEU A 119 -9.14 -2.95 -4.52
CA LEU A 119 -8.83 -3.70 -3.31
C LEU A 119 -7.79 -4.81 -3.55
N VAL A 120 -7.92 -5.57 -4.64
CA VAL A 120 -6.94 -6.60 -5.02
C VAL A 120 -5.56 -5.98 -5.33
N ALA A 121 -5.53 -4.85 -6.04
CA ALA A 121 -4.29 -4.14 -6.34
C ALA A 121 -3.62 -3.61 -5.05
N LEU A 122 -4.40 -3.08 -4.11
CA LEU A 122 -3.92 -2.60 -2.81
C LEU A 122 -3.37 -3.75 -1.96
N HIS A 123 -4.05 -4.89 -1.91
CA HIS A 123 -3.56 -6.08 -1.21
C HIS A 123 -2.25 -6.60 -1.83
N ARG A 124 -2.11 -6.55 -3.16
CA ARG A 124 -0.86 -6.94 -3.82
C ARG A 124 0.29 -5.99 -3.45
N LEU A 125 0.04 -4.68 -3.39
CA LEU A 125 1.02 -3.69 -2.93
C LEU A 125 1.49 -3.99 -1.50
N GLU A 126 0.55 -4.26 -0.59
CA GLU A 126 0.83 -4.63 0.81
C GLU A 126 1.70 -5.88 0.89
N SER A 127 1.38 -6.93 0.12
CA SER A 127 2.18 -8.15 0.09
C SER A 127 3.62 -7.90 -0.37
N VAL A 128 3.83 -7.02 -1.36
CA VAL A 128 5.18 -6.65 -1.84
C VAL A 128 5.93 -5.89 -0.75
N LEU A 129 5.30 -4.91 -0.10
CA LEU A 129 5.89 -4.12 0.98
C LEU A 129 6.30 -5.01 2.16
N ARG A 130 5.43 -5.92 2.59
CA ARG A 130 5.73 -6.87 3.68
C ARG A 130 6.94 -7.74 3.37
N GLY A 131 7.03 -8.25 2.14
CA GLY A 131 8.20 -8.99 1.66
C GLY A 131 9.47 -8.14 1.65
N GLY A 132 9.36 -6.91 1.16
CA GLY A 132 10.44 -5.92 1.13
C GLY A 132 11.01 -5.61 2.51
N ILE A 133 10.15 -5.33 3.49
CA ILE A 133 10.55 -5.06 4.88
C ILE A 133 11.30 -6.26 5.47
N SER A 134 10.76 -7.48 5.30
CA SER A 134 11.44 -8.68 5.80
C SER A 134 12.83 -8.87 5.18
N MET A 135 12.97 -8.58 3.89
CA MET A 135 14.24 -8.64 3.17
C MET A 135 15.21 -7.57 3.68
N MET A 136 14.77 -6.31 3.77
CA MET A 136 15.57 -5.19 4.27
C MET A 136 16.06 -5.43 5.70
N SER A 137 15.20 -5.88 6.61
CA SER A 137 15.61 -6.23 7.97
C SER A 137 16.61 -7.38 8.04
N HIS A 138 16.56 -8.33 7.10
CA HIS A 138 17.59 -9.38 7.03
C HIS A 138 18.93 -8.83 6.56
N ALA A 139 18.91 -7.93 5.58
CA ALA A 139 20.11 -7.27 5.06
C ALA A 139 20.75 -6.34 6.12
N GLU A 140 19.97 -5.59 6.89
CA GLU A 140 20.46 -4.78 8.02
C GLU A 140 21.13 -5.64 9.08
N ARG A 141 20.50 -6.72 9.52
CA ARG A 141 21.12 -7.64 10.49
C ARG A 141 22.44 -8.22 10.00
N LEU A 142 22.54 -8.55 8.71
CA LEU A 142 23.81 -9.00 8.11
C LEU A 142 24.86 -7.89 8.16
N SER A 143 24.46 -6.66 7.81
CA SER A 143 25.30 -5.47 7.83
C SER A 143 25.81 -5.16 9.24
N ASP A 144 24.92 -5.13 10.23
CA ASP A 144 25.24 -4.82 11.63
C ASP A 144 26.11 -5.89 12.28
N ALA A 145 25.96 -7.15 11.86
CA ALA A 145 26.76 -8.25 12.42
C ALA A 145 28.15 -8.37 11.78
N LEU A 146 28.27 -8.12 10.46
CA LEU A 146 29.48 -8.48 9.70
C LEU A 146 30.20 -7.31 9.04
N ILE A 147 29.47 -6.25 8.68
CA ILE A 147 30.04 -5.12 7.92
C ILE A 147 30.36 -3.97 8.87
N ALA A 148 29.36 -3.41 9.54
CA ALA A 148 29.51 -2.22 10.37
C ALA A 148 30.60 -2.34 11.46
N PRO A 149 30.74 -3.48 12.19
CA PRO A 149 31.75 -3.61 13.23
C PRO A 149 33.18 -3.76 12.70
N ASN A 150 33.36 -3.97 11.40
CA ASN A 150 34.65 -4.30 10.80
C ASN A 150 35.09 -3.26 9.75
N LEU A 151 34.46 -2.08 9.72
CA LEU A 151 34.80 -1.03 8.74
C LEU A 151 36.19 -0.42 8.93
N ASP A 152 36.75 -0.53 10.14
CA ASP A 152 38.10 -0.12 10.50
C ASP A 152 39.16 -1.20 10.21
N GLN A 153 38.74 -2.43 9.91
CA GLN A 153 39.63 -3.52 9.55
C GLN A 153 40.26 -3.29 8.17
N ASP A 154 41.42 -3.90 7.96
CA ASP A 154 42.07 -3.91 6.65
C ASP A 154 41.16 -4.52 5.58
N ILE A 155 41.27 -4.05 4.33
CA ILE A 155 40.42 -4.49 3.21
C ILE A 155 40.51 -6.02 2.98
N THR A 156 41.62 -6.66 3.34
CA THR A 156 41.79 -8.12 3.30
C THR A 156 40.90 -8.88 4.30
N PHE A 157 40.27 -8.19 5.25
CA PHE A 157 39.19 -8.75 6.06
C PHE A 157 38.00 -9.11 5.17
N PHE A 158 37.63 -8.25 4.21
CA PHE A 158 36.51 -8.44 3.31
C PHE A 158 36.86 -9.30 2.09
N TYR A 159 38.10 -9.16 1.62
CA TYR A 159 38.56 -9.73 0.36
C TYR A 159 39.63 -10.81 0.55
N ASP A 160 39.67 -11.76 -0.37
CA ASP A 160 40.82 -12.65 -0.53
C ASP A 160 41.91 -11.91 -1.32
N PRO A 161 43.13 -11.72 -0.77
CA PRO A 161 44.16 -10.91 -1.42
C PRO A 161 44.73 -11.54 -2.71
N ALA A 162 44.64 -12.86 -2.87
CA ALA A 162 45.14 -13.56 -4.06
C ALA A 162 44.15 -13.48 -5.22
N THR A 163 42.86 -13.66 -4.93
CA THR A 163 41.80 -13.66 -5.95
C THR A 163 41.13 -12.30 -6.16
N LYS A 164 41.31 -11.38 -5.19
CA LYS A 164 40.64 -10.07 -5.10
C LYS A 164 39.11 -10.16 -5.05
N GLN A 165 38.58 -11.34 -4.73
CA GLN A 165 37.14 -11.59 -4.61
C GLN A 165 36.69 -11.43 -3.16
N LEU A 166 35.40 -11.10 -2.98
CA LEU A 166 34.79 -11.14 -1.66
C LEU A 166 34.91 -12.54 -1.07
N ARG A 167 35.32 -12.60 0.20
CA ARG A 167 35.35 -13.87 0.92
C ARG A 167 33.93 -14.43 1.02
N ASN A 168 33.80 -15.75 1.03
CA ASN A 168 32.50 -16.43 0.99
C ASN A 168 31.52 -15.97 2.09
N ARG A 169 32.01 -15.58 3.28
CA ARG A 169 31.17 -15.05 4.38
C ARG A 169 30.43 -13.74 4.02
N PHE A 170 30.89 -13.00 3.01
CA PHE A 170 30.25 -11.78 2.52
C PHE A 170 29.49 -11.98 1.20
N SER A 171 29.40 -13.21 0.67
CA SER A 171 28.61 -13.50 -0.54
C SER A 171 27.15 -13.03 -0.42
N ARG A 172 26.59 -13.14 0.80
CA ARG A 172 25.23 -12.66 1.11
C ARG A 172 25.04 -11.15 0.97
N TYR A 173 26.11 -10.36 1.05
CA TYR A 173 26.04 -8.92 0.83
C TYR A 173 25.71 -8.60 -0.63
N VAL A 174 26.36 -9.29 -1.58
CA VAL A 174 26.07 -9.13 -3.02
C VAL A 174 24.66 -9.61 -3.34
N LEU A 175 24.25 -10.75 -2.78
CA LEU A 175 22.88 -11.25 -2.95
C LEU A 175 21.83 -10.26 -2.41
N ALA A 176 22.13 -9.58 -1.30
CA ALA A 176 21.23 -8.56 -0.76
C ALA A 176 21.10 -7.35 -1.71
N LEU A 177 22.21 -6.87 -2.29
CA LEU A 177 22.19 -5.82 -3.30
C LEU A 177 21.31 -6.20 -4.50
N ASP A 178 21.47 -7.40 -5.03
CA ASP A 178 20.68 -7.89 -6.18
C ASP A 178 19.20 -8.06 -5.81
N SER A 179 18.91 -8.44 -4.57
CA SER A 179 17.53 -8.60 -4.10
C SER A 179 16.78 -7.27 -4.02
N PHE A 180 17.48 -6.15 -3.81
CA PHE A 180 16.84 -4.83 -3.79
C PHE A 180 16.32 -4.43 -5.18
N ASP A 181 17.08 -4.65 -6.24
CA ASP A 181 16.63 -4.38 -7.62
C ASP A 181 15.31 -5.12 -7.89
N GLY A 182 15.27 -6.43 -7.61
CA GLY A 182 14.06 -7.24 -7.78
C GLY A 182 12.88 -6.81 -6.90
N PHE A 183 13.12 -6.32 -5.69
CA PHE A 183 12.07 -5.74 -4.86
C PHE A 183 11.48 -4.46 -5.48
N TYR A 184 12.33 -3.52 -5.90
CA TYR A 184 11.87 -2.25 -6.46
C TYR A 184 11.12 -2.43 -7.78
N ASP A 185 11.54 -3.37 -8.63
CA ASP A 185 10.77 -3.73 -9.83
C ASP A 185 9.33 -4.16 -9.49
N ASN A 186 9.19 -5.07 -8.52
CA ASN A 186 7.88 -5.53 -8.07
C ASN A 186 7.06 -4.42 -7.39
N TYR A 187 7.71 -3.54 -6.62
CA TYR A 187 7.08 -2.43 -5.92
C TYR A 187 6.55 -1.37 -6.89
N ILE A 188 7.39 -0.94 -7.85
CA ILE A 188 7.02 -0.02 -8.93
C ILE A 188 5.86 -0.60 -9.76
N GLN A 189 5.90 -1.89 -10.08
CA GLN A 189 4.82 -2.55 -10.80
C GLN A 189 3.52 -2.55 -9.99
N ALA A 190 3.57 -2.85 -8.70
CA ALA A 190 2.40 -2.84 -7.83
C ALA A 190 1.78 -1.43 -7.70
N LEU A 191 2.60 -0.40 -7.49
CA LEU A 191 2.16 0.99 -7.44
C LEU A 191 1.54 1.44 -8.76
N THR A 192 2.17 1.10 -9.89
CA THR A 192 1.65 1.43 -11.23
C THR A 192 0.29 0.79 -11.47
N ASN A 193 0.14 -0.49 -11.09
CA ASN A 193 -1.13 -1.21 -11.21
C ASN A 193 -2.22 -0.60 -10.32
N LEU A 194 -1.90 -0.27 -9.07
CA LEU A 194 -2.84 0.37 -8.14
C LEU A 194 -3.29 1.74 -8.68
N LEU A 195 -2.35 2.57 -9.13
CA LEU A 195 -2.65 3.88 -9.70
C LEU A 195 -3.57 3.78 -10.92
N ALA A 196 -3.34 2.78 -11.79
CA ALA A 196 -4.20 2.52 -12.93
C ALA A 196 -5.63 2.13 -12.51
N GLN A 197 -5.79 1.29 -11.48
CA GLN A 197 -7.11 0.92 -10.97
C GLN A 197 -7.83 2.11 -10.32
N ILE A 198 -7.13 2.91 -9.50
CA ILE A 198 -7.71 4.10 -8.87
C ILE A 198 -8.23 5.07 -9.94
N ARG A 199 -7.43 5.35 -10.98
CA ARG A 199 -7.85 6.23 -12.09
C ARG A 199 -9.03 5.67 -12.88
N ALA A 200 -9.02 4.37 -13.19
CA ALA A 200 -10.12 3.72 -13.87
C ALA A 200 -11.41 3.75 -13.03
N GLU A 201 -11.30 3.62 -11.72
CA GLU A 201 -12.43 3.72 -10.79
C GLU A 201 -13.00 5.15 -10.72
N ARG A 202 -12.13 6.17 -10.67
CA ARG A 202 -12.52 7.59 -10.71
C ARG A 202 -13.24 7.97 -12.01
N GLN A 203 -12.85 7.38 -13.14
CA GLN A 203 -13.47 7.65 -14.45
C GLN A 203 -14.84 7.00 -14.65
N LYS A 204 -15.20 6.00 -13.84
CA LYS A 204 -16.51 5.33 -13.89
C LYS A 204 -17.58 6.07 -13.08
N GLN A 205 -17.18 7.08 -12.32
CA GLN A 205 -18.07 7.96 -11.55
C GLN A 205 -18.45 9.17 -12.41
#